data_AF-A0A2N9MWX2-F1
#
_entry.id   AF-A0A2N9MWX2-F1
#
_cell.length_a   1.000
_cell.length_b   1.000
_cell.length_c   1.000
_cell.angle_alpha   90.00
_cell.angle_beta   90.00
_cell.angle_gamma   90.00
#
_symmetry.space_group_name_H-M   'P 1'
#
loop_
_entity.id
_entity.type
_entity.pdbx_description
1 polymer ?
#
loop_
_entity_poly.entity_id
_entity_poly.type
_entity_poly.pdbx_seq_one_letter_code
_entity_poly.pdbx_strand_id
1 'polypeptide(L)'
;MSESEGNLDVLQNIEFAIVEVYRADRSLLDFDAKDALDALVRHYHAQEEQRTPPQLRLDDRSLRVFESVQRICEWRLGRVPGPRGTADPEASLPIGELVACLKRI
;
A
#
# COMPACT_ATOMS: atom_id res chain seq x y z
N MET A 1 -5.51 -18.69 -12.97
CA MET A 1 -4.50 -17.61 -12.92
C MET A 1 -3.47 -18.02 -11.88
N SER A 2 -2.21 -18.14 -12.27
CA SER A 2 -1.14 -18.56 -11.36
C SER A 2 -0.94 -17.47 -10.31
N GLU A 3 -1.16 -17.78 -9.04
CA GLU A 3 -0.75 -16.89 -7.95
C GLU A 3 0.77 -16.94 -7.86
N SER A 4 1.44 -15.98 -8.49
CA SER A 4 2.90 -15.87 -8.47
C SER A 4 3.37 -15.59 -7.04
N GLU A 5 4.42 -16.28 -6.57
CA GLU A 5 5.00 -16.10 -5.22
C GLU A 5 5.34 -14.62 -4.90
N GLY A 6 5.59 -13.79 -5.93
CA GLY A 6 5.81 -12.35 -5.79
C GLY A 6 4.63 -11.57 -5.18
N ASN A 7 3.38 -12.01 -5.37
CA ASN A 7 2.23 -11.33 -4.79
C ASN A 7 2.11 -11.57 -3.27
N LEU A 8 2.57 -12.72 -2.77
CA LEU A 8 2.53 -13.04 -1.34
C LEU A 8 3.48 -12.16 -0.55
N ASP A 9 4.67 -11.87 -1.09
CA ASP A 9 5.65 -10.98 -0.48
C ASP A 9 5.13 -9.53 -0.39
N VAL A 10 4.46 -9.05 -1.44
CA VAL A 10 3.81 -7.73 -1.45
C VAL A 10 2.72 -7.64 -0.38
N LEU A 11 1.82 -8.63 -0.33
CA LEU A 11 0.74 -8.68 0.68
C LEU A 11 1.30 -8.67 2.10
N GLN A 12 2.29 -9.53 2.38
CA GLN A 12 2.92 -9.61 3.69
C GLN A 12 3.56 -8.27 4.10
N ASN A 13 4.19 -7.56 3.16
CA ASN A 13 4.79 -6.25 3.47
C ASN A 13 3.74 -5.19 3.81
N ILE A 14 2.59 -5.20 3.12
CA ILE A 14 1.51 -4.28 3.42
C ILE A 14 0.89 -4.62 4.79
N GLU A 15 0.60 -5.89 5.05
CA GLU A 15 0.09 -6.34 6.36
C GLU A 15 1.04 -5.96 7.50
N PHE A 16 2.35 -6.15 7.29
CA PHE A 16 3.36 -5.75 8.26
C PHE A 16 3.33 -4.24 8.51
N ALA A 17 3.20 -3.42 7.46
CA ALA A 17 3.10 -1.97 7.59
C ALA A 17 1.86 -1.52 8.38
N ILE A 18 0.74 -2.24 8.28
CA ILE A 18 -0.47 -2.00 9.08
C ILE A 18 -0.22 -2.42 10.54
N VAL A 19 0.35 -3.60 10.75
CA VAL A 19 0.65 -4.14 12.09
C VAL A 19 1.59 -3.23 12.86
N GLU A 20 2.58 -2.62 12.21
CA GLU A 20 3.48 -1.65 12.86
C GLU A 20 2.74 -0.39 13.34
N VAL A 21 1.76 0.10 12.58
CA VAL A 21 0.91 1.22 13.02
C VAL A 21 0.06 0.82 14.22
N TYR A 22 -0.57 -0.37 14.19
CA TYR A 22 -1.32 -0.90 15.32
C TYR A 22 -0.44 -1.11 16.56
N ARG A 23 0.80 -1.57 16.39
CA ARG A 23 1.75 -1.73 17.50
C ARG A 23 2.10 -0.39 18.15
N ALA A 24 2.26 0.66 17.35
CA ALA A 24 2.51 2.01 17.82
C ALA A 24 1.26 2.67 18.45
N ASP A 25 0.07 2.33 17.97
CA ASP A 25 -1.21 2.84 18.47
C ASP A 25 -2.27 1.73 18.53
N ARG A 26 -2.47 1.20 19.75
CA ARG A 26 -3.43 0.12 20.02
C ARG A 26 -4.89 0.55 19.93
N SER A 27 -5.17 1.84 19.71
CA SER A 27 -6.52 2.34 19.46
C SER A 27 -6.93 2.25 17.99
N LEU A 28 -6.02 1.82 17.09
CA LEU A 28 -6.33 1.58 15.69
C LEU A 28 -7.38 0.48 15.56
N LEU A 29 -8.43 0.76 14.79
CA LEU A 29 -9.55 -0.14 14.51
C LEU A 29 -9.48 -0.64 13.07
N ASP A 30 -10.16 -1.75 12.81
CA ASP A 30 -10.18 -2.36 11.47
C ASP A 30 -10.74 -1.41 10.40
N PHE A 31 -11.69 -0.54 10.78
CA PHE A 31 -12.22 0.46 9.84
C PHE A 31 -11.17 1.52 9.46
N ASP A 32 -10.24 1.86 10.36
CA ASP A 32 -9.19 2.84 10.08
C ASP A 32 -8.28 2.31 8.96
N ALA A 33 -7.91 1.03 9.07
CA ALA A 33 -7.12 0.33 8.07
C ALA A 33 -7.87 0.17 6.76
N LYS A 34 -9.17 -0.18 6.82
CA LYS A 34 -10.02 -0.29 5.64
C LYS A 34 -10.12 1.03 4.87
N ASP A 35 -10.38 2.14 5.56
CA ASP A 35 -10.51 3.47 4.92
C ASP A 35 -9.19 3.89 4.24
N ALA A 36 -8.06 3.58 4.86
CA ALA A 36 -6.73 3.80 4.28
C ALA A 36 -6.50 2.97 3.01
N LEU A 37 -6.81 1.66 3.04
CA LEU A 37 -6.67 0.77 1.89
C LEU A 37 -7.59 1.18 0.74
N ASP A 38 -8.85 1.50 1.03
CA ASP A 38 -9.79 1.99 0.02
C ASP A 38 -9.31 3.32 -0.60
N ALA A 39 -8.69 4.19 0.19
CA ALA A 39 -8.08 5.42 -0.31
C ALA A 39 -6.85 5.16 -1.21
N LEU A 40 -5.99 4.21 -0.85
CA LEU A 40 -4.85 3.80 -1.68
C LEU A 40 -5.29 3.17 -3.00
N VAL A 41 -6.31 2.32 -2.97
CA VAL A 41 -6.91 1.75 -4.19
C VAL A 41 -7.39 2.87 -5.11
N ARG A 42 -8.14 3.85 -4.59
CA ARG A 42 -8.59 5.01 -5.39
C ARG A 42 -7.42 5.83 -5.92
N HIS A 43 -6.38 6.03 -5.11
CA HIS A 43 -5.19 6.79 -5.48
C HIS A 43 -4.45 6.14 -6.66
N TYR A 44 -4.11 4.86 -6.54
CA TYR A 44 -3.34 4.15 -7.57
C TYR A 44 -4.16 3.83 -8.82
N HIS A 45 -5.46 3.55 -8.68
CA HIS A 45 -6.34 3.37 -9.84
C HIS A 45 -6.48 4.66 -10.66
N ALA A 46 -6.55 5.83 -10.01
CA ALA A 46 -6.54 7.10 -10.72
C ALA A 46 -5.22 7.32 -11.47
N GLN A 47 -4.07 6.96 -10.87
CA GLN A 47 -2.77 7.02 -11.54
C GLN A 47 -2.69 6.08 -12.75
N GLU A 48 -3.18 4.85 -12.63
CA GLU A 48 -3.23 3.88 -13.74
C GLU A 48 -4.02 4.43 -14.94
N GLU A 49 -5.12 5.12 -14.66
CA GLU A 49 -5.94 5.79 -15.68
C GLU A 49 -5.41 7.17 -16.12
N GLN A 50 -4.23 7.59 -15.65
CA GLN A 50 -3.66 8.91 -15.92
C GLN A 50 -4.58 10.08 -15.52
N ARG A 51 -5.41 9.87 -14.50
CA ARG A 51 -6.29 10.87 -13.89
C ARG A 51 -5.69 11.43 -12.61
N THR A 52 -6.16 12.60 -12.20
CA THR A 52 -5.81 13.16 -10.89
C THR A 52 -6.48 12.32 -9.78
N PRO A 53 -5.71 11.83 -8.79
CA PRO A 53 -6.28 11.16 -7.62
C PRO A 53 -7.30 12.04 -6.88
N PRO A 54 -8.34 11.45 -6.28
CA PRO A 54 -9.30 12.22 -5.49
C PRO A 54 -8.62 12.88 -4.29
N GLN A 55 -9.20 13.99 -3.81
CA GLN A 55 -8.74 14.62 -2.57
C GLN A 55 -8.83 13.60 -1.41
N LEU A 56 -7.71 13.43 -0.70
CA LEU A 56 -7.64 12.52 0.44
C LEU A 56 -8.45 13.11 1.61
N ARG A 57 -9.39 12.31 2.12
CA ARG A 57 -10.19 12.63 3.31
C ARG A 57 -10.12 11.44 4.24
N LEU A 58 -9.15 11.46 5.12
CA LEU A 58 -8.90 10.45 6.14
C LEU A 58 -8.75 11.15 7.49
N ASP A 59 -9.12 10.48 8.56
CA ASP A 59 -8.77 10.92 9.90
C ASP A 59 -7.29 10.61 10.22
N ASP A 60 -6.83 11.02 11.40
CA ASP A 60 -5.43 10.86 11.79
C ASP A 60 -4.99 9.39 11.92
N ARG A 61 -5.91 8.46 12.19
CA ARG A 61 -5.58 7.02 12.32
C ARG A 61 -5.44 6.39 10.95
N SER A 62 -6.44 6.57 10.10
CA SER A 62 -6.41 6.11 8.72
C SER A 62 -5.26 6.75 7.94
N LEU A 63 -4.96 8.03 8.17
CA LEU A 63 -3.85 8.70 7.49
C LEU A 63 -2.50 8.05 7.83
N ARG A 64 -2.27 7.67 9.09
CA ARG A 64 -1.04 6.97 9.48
C ARG A 64 -0.90 5.61 8.81
N VAL A 65 -2.00 4.86 8.69
CA VAL A 65 -2.00 3.60 7.93
C VAL A 65 -1.74 3.86 6.45
N PHE A 66 -2.41 4.87 5.87
CA PHE A 66 -2.23 5.26 4.48
C PHE A 66 -0.77 5.56 4.17
N GLU A 67 -0.12 6.42 4.95
CA GLU A 67 1.29 6.79 4.74
C GLU A 67 2.25 5.61 4.95
N SER A 68 1.96 4.75 5.92
CA SER A 68 2.76 3.54 6.18
C SER A 68 2.74 2.59 4.99
N VAL A 69 1.54 2.27 4.49
CA VAL A 69 1.36 1.38 3.36
C VAL A 69 1.81 2.03 2.05
N GLN A 70 1.58 3.32 1.86
CA GLN A 70 2.02 4.05 0.67
C GLN A 70 3.53 3.94 0.46
N ARG A 71 4.34 3.99 1.53
CA ARG A 71 5.80 3.78 1.42
C ARG A 71 6.16 2.41 0.86
N ILE A 72 5.42 1.35 1.24
CA ILE A 72 5.60 0.01 0.69
C ILE A 72 5.19 -0.01 -0.79
N CYS A 73 4.05 0.59 -1.12
CA CYS A 73 3.57 0.71 -2.49
C CYS A 73 4.58 1.41 -3.40
N GLU A 74 5.07 2.59 -3.02
CA GLU A 74 6.06 3.34 -3.82
C GLU A 74 7.36 2.55 -3.99
N TRP A 75 7.78 1.77 -2.98
CA TRP A 75 8.93 0.88 -3.10
C TRP A 75 8.67 -0.25 -4.11
N ARG A 76 7.50 -0.90 -4.05
CA ARG A 76 7.11 -1.95 -5.02
C ARG A 76 6.94 -1.43 -6.43
N LEU A 77 6.63 -0.14 -6.60
CA LEU A 77 6.61 0.54 -7.89
C LEU A 77 8.02 0.97 -8.36
N GLY A 78 9.08 0.68 -7.59
CA GLY A 78 10.45 1.08 -7.89
C GLY A 78 10.71 2.59 -7.81
N ARG A 79 9.80 3.37 -7.21
CA ARG A 79 9.87 4.84 -7.16
C ARG A 79 10.67 5.35 -5.98
N VAL A 80 10.80 4.55 -4.92
CA VAL A 80 11.63 4.85 -3.75
C VAL A 80 12.51 3.65 -3.37
N PRO A 81 13.66 3.86 -2.71
CA PRO A 81 14.48 2.77 -2.19
C PRO A 81 13.71 1.91 -1.17
N GLY A 82 14.00 0.61 -1.15
CA GLY A 82 13.44 -0.29 -0.15
C GLY A 82 14.00 -0.05 1.27
N PRO A 83 13.45 -0.72 2.29
CA PRO A 83 13.82 -0.53 3.70
C PRO A 83 15.31 -0.74 4.02
N ARG A 84 16.02 -1.50 3.19
CA ARG A 84 17.47 -1.78 3.35
C ARG A 84 18.37 -0.90 2.47
N GLY A 85 17.81 0.11 1.80
CA GLY A 85 18.57 1.00 0.91
C GLY A 85 19.00 0.36 -0.41
N THR A 86 18.56 -0.87 -0.70
CA THR A 86 18.80 -1.55 -1.97
C THR A 86 17.72 -1.14 -2.97
N ALA A 87 18.12 -0.46 -4.05
CA ALA A 87 17.29 -0.35 -5.23
C ALA A 87 17.33 -1.71 -5.93
N ASP A 88 16.18 -2.38 -6.03
CA ASP A 88 16.05 -3.59 -6.84
C ASP A 88 15.28 -3.22 -8.13
N PRO A 89 15.99 -2.87 -9.21
CA PRO A 89 15.37 -2.37 -10.43
C PRO A 89 14.55 -3.42 -11.20
N GLU A 90 14.69 -4.72 -10.89
CA GLU A 90 13.89 -5.79 -11.51
C GLU A 90 12.55 -6.07 -10.79
N ALA A 91 12.32 -5.49 -9.61
CA ALA A 91 11.15 -5.77 -8.77
C ALA A 91 10.01 -4.74 -8.92
N SER A 92 9.94 -4.01 -10.04
CA SER A 92 8.88 -3.00 -10.26
C SER A 92 7.56 -3.67 -10.63
N LEU A 93 6.65 -3.74 -9.65
CA LEU A 93 5.30 -4.27 -9.79
C LEU A 93 4.44 -3.31 -10.66
N PRO A 94 3.63 -3.80 -11.61
CA PRO A 94 2.65 -2.98 -12.31
C PRO A 94 1.60 -2.40 -11.35
N ILE A 95 1.10 -1.19 -11.63
CA ILE A 95 0.10 -0.52 -10.77
C ILE A 95 -1.16 -1.37 -10.61
N GLY A 96 -1.66 -2.01 -11.68
CA GLY A 96 -2.83 -2.89 -11.60
C GLY A 96 -2.63 -4.09 -10.68
N GLU A 97 -1.42 -4.66 -10.63
CA GLU A 97 -1.09 -5.76 -9.71
C GLU A 97 -0.99 -5.27 -8.27
N LEU A 98 -0.43 -4.08 -8.04
CA LEU A 98 -0.43 -3.42 -6.74
C LEU A 98 -1.87 -3.18 -6.23
N VAL A 99 -2.74 -2.67 -7.10
CA VAL A 99 -4.16 -2.44 -6.78
C VAL A 99 -4.87 -3.76 -6.47
N ALA A 100 -4.56 -4.83 -7.18
CA ALA A 100 -5.10 -6.16 -6.88
C ALA A 100 -4.65 -6.67 -5.51
N CYS A 101 -3.39 -6.42 -5.12
CA CYS A 101 -2.89 -6.75 -3.78
C CYS A 101 -3.62 -5.95 -2.69
N LEU A 102 -3.76 -4.62 -2.87
CA LEU A 102 -4.45 -3.76 -1.90
C LEU A 102 -5.93 -4.15 -1.68
N LYS A 103 -6.62 -4.63 -2.73
CA LYS A 103 -8.02 -5.08 -2.65
C LYS A 103 -8.21 -6.43 -1.96
N ARG A 104 -7.13 -7.19 -1.74
CA ARG A 104 -7.17 -8.55 -1.20
C ARG A 104 -7.00 -8.60 0.33
N ILE A 105 -6.45 -7.53 0.90
CA ILE A 105 -6.33 -7.32 2.35
C ILE A 105 -7.70 -6.95 2.90
#